data_AF-A0A6J4RNU3-F1
#
_entry.id   AF-A0A6J4RNU3-F1
#
_cell.length_a   1.000
_cell.length_b   1.000
_cell.length_c   1.000
_cell.angle_alpha   90.00
_cell.angle_beta   90.00
_cell.angle_gamma   90.00
#
_symmetry.space_group_name_H-M   'P 1'
#
loop_
_entity.id
_entity.type
_entity.pdbx_description
1 polymer ?
#
loop_
_entity_poly.entity_id
_entity_poly.type
_entity_poly.pdbx_seq_one_letter_code
_entity_poly.pdbx_strand_id
1 'polypeptide(L)'
;MTAIVKIKPEVLTAHRMRMEMRDLEDEDIENTIRMKGWAWVLARRSWVYAGEPDFIYRQIREVVVGLPDMAFDDAGIEESIRTVLEKSRSDEEREEARELLRQAFEKTGQLDRAEGLLQPPG
;
A
#
# COMPACT_ATOMS: atom_id res chain seq x y z
N MET A 1 -16.41 -4.82 6.91
CA MET A 1 -15.94 -3.48 7.36
C MET A 1 -14.88 -3.03 6.38
N THR A 2 -14.69 -1.72 6.14
CA THR A 2 -13.64 -1.28 5.20
C THR A 2 -12.27 -1.36 5.85
N ALA A 3 -11.37 -2.17 5.29
CA ALA A 3 -9.99 -2.27 5.73
C ALA A 3 -9.20 -1.03 5.32
N ILE A 4 -8.44 -0.47 6.27
CA ILE A 4 -7.71 0.79 6.08
C ILE A 4 -6.22 0.53 5.86
N VAL A 5 -5.71 0.97 4.72
CA VAL A 5 -4.32 0.79 4.26
C VAL A 5 -3.52 2.07 4.46
N LYS A 6 -2.28 1.93 4.92
CA LYS A 6 -1.32 3.04 4.96
C LYS A 6 0.08 2.54 4.65
N ILE A 7 0.80 3.22 3.75
CA ILE A 7 2.19 2.87 3.40
C ILE A 7 3.12 3.94 3.97
N LYS A 8 4.20 3.50 4.60
CA LYS A 8 5.19 4.35 5.28
C LYS A 8 6.61 3.83 5.04
N PRO A 9 7.65 4.65 5.22
CA PRO A 9 9.02 4.15 5.21
C PRO A 9 9.23 3.14 6.35
N GLU A 10 10.00 2.08 6.11
CA GLU A 10 10.45 1.19 7.19
C GLU A 10 11.60 1.86 7.96
N VAL A 11 11.48 1.94 9.28
CA VAL A 11 12.39 2.74 10.13
C VAL A 11 13.73 2.02 10.35
N LEU A 12 13.71 0.69 10.37
CA LEU A 12 14.90 -0.12 10.63
C LEU A 12 15.75 -0.38 9.38
N THR A 13 15.18 -0.25 8.19
CA THR A 13 15.85 -0.59 6.92
C THR A 13 15.52 0.44 5.85
N ALA A 14 16.51 1.23 5.47
CA ALA A 14 16.34 2.45 4.67
C ALA A 14 15.67 2.25 3.30
N HIS A 15 15.79 1.08 2.68
CA HIS A 15 15.25 0.80 1.34
C HIS A 15 13.86 0.16 1.35
N ARG A 16 13.37 -0.23 2.53
CA ARG A 16 12.09 -0.94 2.66
C ARG A 16 10.96 0.02 3.00
N MET A 17 9.76 -0.43 2.68
CA MET A 17 8.52 0.20 3.08
C MET A 17 7.75 -0.73 4.00
N ARG A 18 6.82 -0.13 4.72
CA ARG A 18 5.87 -0.79 5.58
C ARG A 18 4.46 -0.45 5.14
N MET A 19 3.67 -1.46 4.79
CA MET A 19 2.24 -1.34 4.55
C MET A 19 1.50 -1.84 5.80
N GLU A 20 0.78 -0.93 6.45
CA GLU A 20 -0.12 -1.19 7.57
C GLU A 20 -1.54 -1.35 7.03
N MET A 21 -2.24 -2.38 7.47
CA MET A 21 -3.64 -2.60 7.17
C MET A 21 -4.39 -2.80 8.48
N ARG A 22 -5.51 -2.11 8.66
CA ARG A 22 -6.36 -2.18 9.85
C ARG A 22 -7.75 -2.66 9.47
N ASP A 23 -8.45 -3.24 10.43
CA ASP A 23 -9.86 -3.64 10.30
C ASP A 23 -10.12 -4.68 9.19
N LEU A 24 -9.10 -5.50 8.88
CA LEU A 24 -9.24 -6.71 8.06
C LEU A 24 -10.10 -7.74 8.79
N GLU A 25 -11.03 -8.37 8.06
CA GLU A 25 -11.85 -9.47 8.59
C GLU A 25 -11.08 -10.79 8.57
N ASP A 26 -11.45 -11.73 9.45
CA ASP A 26 -10.71 -13.00 9.64
C ASP A 26 -10.67 -13.87 8.36
N GLU A 27 -11.68 -13.80 7.49
CA GLU A 27 -11.68 -14.49 6.19
C GLU A 27 -10.70 -13.87 5.18
N ASP A 28 -10.58 -12.54 5.16
CA ASP A 28 -9.59 -11.84 4.33
C ASP A 28 -8.17 -12.12 4.85
N ILE A 29 -8.02 -12.25 6.16
CA ILE A 29 -6.77 -12.63 6.83
C ILE A 29 -6.30 -14.02 6.38
N GLU A 30 -7.16 -15.03 6.34
CA GLU A 30 -6.76 -16.37 5.91
C GLU A 30 -6.32 -16.41 4.44
N ASN A 31 -6.99 -15.64 3.57
CA ASN A 31 -6.61 -15.50 2.17
C ASN A 31 -5.25 -14.78 2.02
N THR A 32 -5.01 -13.75 2.83
CA THR A 32 -3.79 -12.95 2.74
C THR A 32 -2.56 -13.62 3.40
N ILE A 33 -2.73 -14.35 4.52
CA ILE A 33 -1.67 -15.15 5.16
C ILE A 33 -1.20 -16.30 4.28
N ARG A 34 -2.14 -16.97 3.58
CA ARG A 34 -1.80 -18.05 2.63
C ARG A 34 -0.96 -17.56 1.47
N MET A 35 -1.03 -16.25 1.16
CA MET A 35 -0.27 -15.68 0.06
C MET A 35 1.21 -15.51 0.45
N LYS A 36 1.69 -14.53 1.26
CA LYS A 36 3.16 -14.30 1.34
C LYS A 36 3.64 -13.61 2.64
N GLY A 37 4.62 -14.25 3.30
CA GLY A 37 5.75 -13.66 4.05
C GLY A 37 5.49 -12.61 5.17
N TRP A 38 5.84 -12.99 6.40
CA TRP A 38 6.08 -12.14 7.59
C TRP A 38 5.09 -10.97 7.79
N ALA A 39 3.83 -11.31 8.09
CA ALA A 39 2.92 -10.36 8.70
C ALA A 39 3.17 -10.30 10.22
N TRP A 40 3.55 -9.12 10.73
CA TRP A 40 3.52 -8.87 12.18
C TRP A 40 2.12 -8.44 12.56
N VAL A 41 1.45 -9.23 13.41
CA VAL A 41 0.15 -8.88 14.01
C VAL A 41 0.41 -7.84 15.10
N LEU A 42 0.33 -6.56 14.75
CA LEU A 42 0.35 -5.50 15.75
C LEU A 42 -1.04 -5.45 16.38
N ALA A 43 -1.17 -6.01 17.58
CA ALA A 43 -2.37 -5.93 18.42
C ALA A 43 -3.72 -6.19 17.69
N ARG A 44 -3.99 -7.47 17.40
CA ARG A 44 -5.31 -8.08 17.14
C ARG A 44 -6.19 -7.57 15.99
N ARG A 45 -5.85 -6.47 15.30
CA ARG A 45 -6.61 -5.96 14.13
C ARG A 45 -5.77 -5.24 13.08
N SER A 46 -4.44 -5.23 13.26
CA SER A 46 -3.53 -4.57 12.33
C SER A 46 -2.50 -5.56 11.77
N TRP A 47 -2.35 -5.52 10.46
CA TRP A 47 -1.43 -6.33 9.67
C TRP A 47 -0.35 -5.43 9.11
N VAL A 48 0.89 -5.90 9.19
CA VAL A 48 2.05 -5.12 8.76
C VAL A 48 2.89 -5.93 7.81
N TYR A 49 2.99 -5.46 6.57
CA TYR A 49 3.92 -5.95 5.56
C TYR A 49 5.13 -5.04 5.49
N ALA A 50 6.32 -5.57 5.79
CA ALA A 50 7.58 -4.86 5.59
C ALA A 50 8.34 -5.50 4.42
N GLY A 51 8.72 -4.71 3.42
CA GLY A 51 9.24 -5.28 2.17
C GLY A 51 10.01 -4.28 1.31
N GLU A 52 10.79 -4.83 0.40
CA GLU A 52 11.36 -4.09 -0.73
C GLU A 52 10.24 -3.61 -1.68
N PRO A 53 10.53 -2.66 -2.60
CA PRO A 53 9.54 -2.12 -3.53
C PRO A 53 8.72 -3.16 -4.30
N ASP A 54 9.37 -4.16 -4.86
CA ASP A 54 8.73 -5.26 -5.60
C ASP A 54 7.70 -6.02 -4.75
N PHE A 55 8.04 -6.27 -3.47
CA PHE A 55 7.14 -6.92 -2.54
C PHE A 55 5.89 -6.06 -2.26
N ILE A 56 6.09 -4.75 -2.07
CA ILE A 56 5.03 -3.80 -1.71
C ILE A 56 4.13 -3.52 -2.90
N TYR A 57 4.68 -3.37 -4.11
CA TYR A 57 3.87 -3.21 -5.33
C TYR A 57 2.99 -4.43 -5.55
N ARG A 58 3.51 -5.62 -5.27
CA ARG A 58 2.69 -6.83 -5.29
C ARG A 58 1.57 -6.79 -4.25
N GLN A 59 1.80 -6.29 -3.03
CA GLN A 59 0.72 -6.14 -2.04
C GLN A 59 -0.34 -5.12 -2.49
N ILE A 60 0.07 -4.00 -3.10
CA ILE A 60 -0.89 -3.03 -3.66
C ILE A 60 -1.75 -3.72 -4.73
N ARG A 61 -1.14 -4.49 -5.63
CA ARG A 61 -1.84 -5.20 -6.70
C ARG A 61 -2.75 -6.32 -6.21
N GLU A 62 -2.24 -7.21 -5.37
CA GLU A 62 -2.95 -8.42 -4.94
C GLU A 62 -3.97 -8.14 -3.83
N VAL A 63 -3.67 -7.19 -2.94
CA VAL A 63 -4.49 -6.94 -1.75
C VAL A 63 -5.36 -5.70 -1.95
N VAL A 64 -4.75 -4.53 -2.19
CA VAL A 64 -5.51 -3.27 -2.26
C VAL A 64 -6.44 -3.24 -3.46
N VAL A 65 -5.92 -3.61 -4.64
CA VAL A 65 -6.70 -3.70 -5.88
C VAL A 65 -7.55 -4.97 -5.91
N GLY A 66 -6.99 -6.11 -5.49
CA GLY A 66 -7.63 -7.43 -5.63
C GLY A 66 -8.78 -7.74 -4.65
N LEU A 67 -8.72 -7.25 -3.41
CA LEU A 67 -9.75 -7.52 -2.41
C LEU A 67 -10.86 -6.46 -2.41
N PRO A 68 -12.12 -6.80 -2.09
CA PRO A 68 -13.18 -5.80 -1.87
C PRO A 68 -12.91 -4.98 -0.60
N ASP A 69 -13.69 -3.91 -0.40
CA ASP A 69 -13.73 -3.16 0.86
C ASP A 69 -12.39 -2.67 1.43
N MET A 70 -11.46 -2.31 0.54
CA MET A 70 -10.19 -1.66 0.90
C MET A 70 -10.29 -0.15 0.70
N ALA A 71 -9.67 0.63 1.59
CA ALA A 71 -9.45 2.07 1.40
C ALA A 71 -8.10 2.49 1.97
N PHE A 72 -7.49 3.53 1.43
CA PHE A 72 -6.35 4.18 2.06
C PHE A 72 -6.79 5.04 3.24
N ASP A 73 -5.94 5.17 4.26
CA ASP A 73 -6.12 6.16 5.32
C ASP A 73 -6.06 7.56 4.72
N ASP A 74 -7.15 8.32 4.82
CA ASP A 74 -7.25 9.67 4.24
C ASP A 74 -6.15 10.62 4.74
N ALA A 75 -5.79 10.54 6.03
CA ALA A 75 -4.69 11.33 6.58
C ALA A 75 -3.30 10.79 6.18
N GLY A 76 -3.24 9.64 5.52
CA GLY A 76 -2.04 8.92 5.12
C GLY A 76 -1.82 8.80 3.60
N ILE A 77 -2.72 9.33 2.76
CA ILE A 77 -2.61 9.24 1.30
C ILE A 77 -1.29 9.86 0.81
N GLU A 78 -1.00 11.09 1.22
CA GLU A 78 0.22 11.79 0.81
C GLU A 78 1.50 11.03 1.22
N GLU A 79 1.56 10.58 2.48
CA GLU A 79 2.69 9.80 2.98
C GLU A 79 2.84 8.48 2.21
N SER A 80 1.73 7.82 1.86
CA SER A 80 1.74 6.56 1.11
C SER A 80 2.27 6.75 -0.30
N ILE A 81 1.77 7.77 -1.02
CA ILE A 81 2.24 8.10 -2.37
C ILE A 81 3.72 8.46 -2.34
N ARG A 82 4.11 9.41 -1.48
CA ARG A 82 5.49 9.87 -1.38
C ARG A 82 6.43 8.71 -1.08
N THR A 83 6.08 7.88 -0.09
CA THR A 83 6.90 6.71 0.27
C THR A 83 7.10 5.79 -0.93
N VAL A 84 6.02 5.43 -1.62
CA VAL A 84 6.09 4.51 -2.76
C VAL A 84 6.97 5.09 -3.88
N LEU A 85 6.80 6.36 -4.23
CA LEU A 85 7.55 7.00 -5.32
C LEU A 85 9.02 7.32 -4.97
N GLU A 86 9.31 7.68 -3.72
CA GLU A 86 10.67 7.94 -3.24
C GLU A 86 11.49 6.66 -3.09
N LYS A 87 10.84 5.54 -2.78
CA LYS A 87 11.49 4.25 -2.61
C LYS A 87 11.62 3.48 -3.94
N SER A 88 10.99 3.94 -5.01
CA SER A 88 11.21 3.42 -6.35
C SER A 88 12.68 3.55 -6.74
N ARG A 89 13.27 2.46 -7.26
CA ARG A 89 14.73 2.37 -7.50
C ARG A 89 15.18 2.97 -8.84
N SER A 90 14.25 3.18 -9.77
CA SER A 90 14.50 3.79 -11.07
C SER A 90 13.32 4.67 -11.47
N ASP A 91 13.48 5.49 -12.50
CA ASP A 91 12.39 6.31 -13.04
C ASP A 91 11.31 5.44 -13.70
N GLU A 92 11.69 4.33 -14.33
CA GLU A 92 10.76 3.32 -14.86
C GLU A 92 9.93 2.71 -13.73
N GLU A 93 10.59 2.29 -12.65
CA GLU A 93 9.90 1.73 -11.47
C GLU A 93 9.00 2.78 -10.81
N ARG A 94 9.39 4.06 -10.83
CA ARG A 94 8.57 5.15 -10.30
C ARG A 94 7.32 5.38 -11.14
N GLU A 95 7.41 5.28 -12.47
CA GLU A 95 6.25 5.41 -13.35
C GLU A 95 5.29 4.22 -13.19
N GLU A 96 5.83 2.99 -13.12
CA GLU A 96 5.03 1.81 -12.78
C GLU A 96 4.31 1.97 -11.44
N ALA A 97 5.00 2.53 -10.44
CA ALA A 97 4.43 2.79 -9.13
C ALA A 97 3.32 3.86 -9.18
N ARG A 98 3.46 4.91 -10.00
CA ARG A 98 2.41 5.91 -10.21
C ARG A 98 1.16 5.28 -10.80
N GLU A 99 1.31 4.46 -11.83
CA GLU A 99 0.17 3.81 -12.48
C GLU A 99 -0.52 2.81 -11.56
N LEU A 100 0.27 2.03 -10.82
CA LEU A 100 -0.26 1.10 -9.83
C LEU A 100 -1.02 1.82 -8.71
N LEU A 101 -0.49 2.95 -8.21
CA LEU A 101 -1.19 3.77 -7.21
C LEU A 101 -2.46 4.38 -7.79
N ARG A 102 -2.44 4.89 -9.03
CA ARG A 102 -3.62 5.41 -9.72
C ARG A 102 -4.73 4.36 -9.78
N GLN A 103 -4.40 3.14 -10.23
CA GLN A 103 -5.34 2.02 -10.25
C GLN A 103 -5.89 1.71 -8.86
N ALA A 104 -5.03 1.70 -7.83
CA ALA A 104 -5.46 1.46 -6.46
C ALA A 104 -6.43 2.54 -5.97
N PHE A 105 -6.13 3.83 -6.17
CA PHE A 105 -7.00 4.92 -5.73
C PHE A 105 -8.30 5.01 -6.54
N GLU A 106 -8.29 4.68 -7.83
CA GLU A 106 -9.51 4.57 -8.63
C GLU A 106 -10.42 3.47 -8.07
N LYS A 107 -9.85 2.27 -7.82
CA LYS A 107 -10.57 1.15 -7.23
C LYS A 107 -11.15 1.48 -5.85
N THR A 108 -10.43 2.23 -5.02
CA THR A 108 -10.91 2.61 -3.67
C THR A 108 -11.78 3.88 -3.66
N GLY A 109 -12.03 4.51 -4.81
CA GLY A 109 -12.82 5.74 -4.91
C GLY A 109 -12.15 6.97 -4.28
N GLN A 110 -10.81 6.98 -4.22
CA GLN A 110 -9.99 8.02 -3.58
C GLN A 110 -9.08 8.77 -4.56
N LEU A 111 -9.27 8.59 -5.88
CA LEU A 111 -8.42 9.21 -6.91
C LEU A 111 -8.37 10.73 -6.81
N ASP A 112 -9.51 11.40 -6.56
CA ASP A 112 -9.57 12.87 -6.44
C ASP A 112 -8.66 13.43 -5.33
N ARG A 113 -8.35 12.61 -4.31
CA ARG A 113 -7.47 12.99 -3.19
C ARG A 113 -6.00 12.75 -3.51
N ALA A 114 -5.70 11.93 -4.52
CA ALA A 114 -4.36 11.46 -4.87
C ALA A 114 -3.83 12.04 -6.19
N GLU A 115 -4.71 12.43 -7.12
CA GLU A 115 -4.36 12.73 -8.51
C GLU A 115 -3.24 13.78 -8.65
N GLY A 116 -3.32 14.88 -7.88
CA GLY A 116 -2.31 15.94 -7.91
C GLY A 116 -0.92 15.50 -7.42
N LEU A 117 -0.84 14.45 -6.60
CA LEU A 117 0.41 13.87 -6.09
C LEU A 117 0.98 12.79 -7.03
N LEU A 118 0.15 12.23 -7.91
CA LEU A 118 0.54 11.19 -8.86
C LEU A 118 1.11 11.76 -10.17
N GLN A 119 1.02 13.06 -10.40
CA GLN A 119 1.64 13.71 -11.56
C GLN A 119 3.17 13.79 -11.40
N PRO A 120 3.95 13.60 -12.49
CA PRO A 120 5.37 13.89 -12.47
C PRO A 120 5.61 15.38 -12.16
N PRO A 121 6.68 15.74 -11.44
CA PRO A 121 7.07 17.15 -11.32
C PRO A 121 7.35 17.68 -12.74
N GLY A 122 6.68 18.78 -13.09
CA GLY A 122 6.86 19.48 -14.37
C GLY A 122 8.18 20.26 -14.45
#